data_AF-A0A521KJ29-F1
#
_entry.id   AF-A0A521KJ29-F1
#
_cell.length_a   1.000
_cell.length_b   1.000
_cell.length_c   1.000
_cell.angle_alpha   90.00
_cell.angle_beta   90.00
_cell.angle_gamma   90.00
#
_symmetry.space_group_name_H-M   'P 1'
#
loop_
_entity.id
_entity.type
_entity.pdbx_description
1 polymer ?
#
loop_
_entity_poly.entity_id
_entity_poly.type
_entity_poly.pdbx_seq_one_letter_code
_entity_poly.pdbx_strand_id
1 'polypeptide(L)' 'MSPVHDLHAIRAAHPIAETIQGAGVELRQHGQRSVGQCPFHGDTAPSLTVYPNTESWYCYGCEVGGDVFEFVRSEE' A
#
# COMPACT_ATOMS: atom_id res chain seq x y z
N MET A 1 19.23 -14.85 20.81
CA MET A 1 18.06 -15.22 20.00
C MET A 1 17.36 -13.92 19.64
N SER A 2 17.35 -13.52 18.36
CA SER A 2 16.52 -12.39 17.95
C SER A 2 15.06 -12.71 18.25
N PRO A 3 14.27 -11.77 18.80
CA PRO A 3 12.84 -11.98 18.97
C PRO A 3 12.24 -12.33 17.62
N VAL A 4 11.51 -13.44 17.57
CA VAL A 4 10.71 -13.81 16.40
C VAL A 4 9.53 -12.86 16.42
N HIS A 5 9.60 -11.81 15.61
CA HIS A 5 8.48 -10.90 15.45
C HIS A 5 7.37 -11.65 14.71
N ASP A 6 6.16 -11.60 15.26
CA ASP A 6 4.99 -12.15 14.58
C ASP A 6 4.61 -11.22 13.43
N LEU A 7 5.13 -11.52 12.25
CA LEU A 7 4.88 -10.75 11.03
C LEU A 7 3.41 -10.73 10.64
N HIS A 8 2.64 -11.76 11.02
CA HIS A 8 1.21 -11.80 10.75
C HIS A 8 0.49 -10.78 11.64
N ALA A 9 0.80 -10.76 12.94
CA ALA A 9 0.22 -9.78 13.87
C ALA A 9 0.57 -8.34 13.45
N ILE A 10 1.80 -8.08 13.01
CA ILE A 10 2.20 -6.76 12.52
C ILE A 10 1.41 -6.39 11.26
N ARG A 11 1.33 -7.28 10.26
CA ARG A 11 0.55 -7.01 9.04
C ARG A 11 -0.92 -6.73 9.35
N ALA A 12 -1.54 -7.50 10.25
CA ALA A 12 -2.93 -7.32 10.64
C ALA A 12 -3.20 -6.00 11.38
N ALA A 13 -2.20 -5.48 12.11
CA ALA A 13 -2.29 -4.20 12.81
C ALA A 13 -2.12 -2.99 11.87
N HIS A 14 -1.63 -3.21 10.65
CA HIS A 14 -1.38 -2.16 9.66
C HIS A 14 -2.07 -2.50 8.33
N PRO A 15 -3.40 -2.32 8.23
CA PRO A 15 -4.11 -2.51 6.98
C PRO A 15 -3.52 -1.64 5.86
N ILE A 16 -3.41 -2.19 4.66
CA ILE A 16 -2.68 -1.51 3.58
C ILE A 16 -3.34 -0.18 3.19
N ALA A 17 -4.68 -0.13 3.15
CA ALA A 17 -5.41 1.08 2.78
C ALA A 17 -5.20 2.21 3.78
N GLU A 18 -5.26 1.89 5.08
CA GLU A 18 -5.02 2.85 6.15
C GLU A 18 -3.58 3.35 6.16
N THR A 19 -2.61 2.46 5.94
CA THR A 19 -1.19 2.81 5.86
C THR A 19 -0.92 3.78 4.72
N ILE A 20 -1.47 3.51 3.53
CA ILE A 20 -1.35 4.36 2.35
C ILE A 20 -2.00 5.75 2.59
N GLN A 21 -3.18 5.79 3.20
CA GLN A 21 -3.83 7.06 3.55
C GLN A 21 -3.05 7.83 4.61
N GLY A 22 -2.43 7.13 5.57
CA GLY A 22 -1.55 7.70 6.59
C GLY A 22 -0.29 8.34 6.01
N ALA A 23 0.20 7.85 4.86
CA ALA A 23 1.28 8.46 4.09
C ALA A 23 0.83 9.71 3.27
N GLY A 24 -0.44 10.10 3.36
CA GLY A 24 -0.97 11.30 2.69
C GLY A 24 -1.52 11.03 1.28
N VAL A 25 -1.63 9.77 0.87
CA VAL A 25 -2.21 9.43 -0.43
C VAL A 25 -3.74 9.42 -0.34
N GLU A 26 -4.38 10.28 -1.13
CA GLU A 26 -5.84 10.27 -1.26
C GLU A 26 -6.31 9.05 -2.08
N LEU A 27 -7.14 8.22 -1.46
CA LEU A 27 -7.74 7.05 -2.08
C LEU A 27 -9.21 7.30 -2.41
N ARG A 28 -9.62 6.92 -3.62
CA ARG A 28 -11.02 6.94 -4.07
C ARG A 28 -11.52 5.51 -4.28
N GLN A 29 -12.69 5.20 -3.72
CA GLN A 29 -13.31 3.89 -3.87
C GLN A 29 -13.73 3.62 -5.33
N HIS A 30 -13.36 2.45 -5.85
CA HIS A 30 -13.76 1.98 -7.17
C HIS A 30 -14.19 0.50 -7.10
N GLY A 31 -15.43 0.26 -6.68
CA GLY A 31 -15.93 -1.09 -6.43
C GLY A 31 -15.26 -1.71 -5.21
N GLN A 32 -14.60 -2.86 -5.38
CA GLN A 32 -13.90 -3.58 -4.30
C GLN A 32 -12.44 -3.15 -4.09
N ARG A 33 -11.98 -2.15 -4.85
CA ARG A 33 -10.61 -1.62 -4.79
C ARG A 33 -10.66 -0.11 -4.56
N SER A 34 -9.54 0.45 -4.15
CA SER A 34 -9.35 1.90 -4.05
C SER A 34 -8.24 2.34 -5.00
N VAL A 35 -8.32 3.56 -5.53
CA VAL A 35 -7.37 4.08 -6.51
C VAL A 35 -6.88 5.45 -6.04
N GLY A 36 -5.59 5.73 -6.21
CA GLY A 36 -4.96 6.99 -5.85
C GLY A 36 -3.75 7.33 -6.72
N GLN A 37 -3.15 8.48 -6.46
CA GLN A 37 -1.84 8.84 -7.03
C GLN A 37 -0.75 8.02 -6.34
N CYS A 38 0.22 7.54 -7.10
CA CYS A 38 1.35 6.82 -6.53
C CYS A 38 2.33 7.81 -5.88
N PRO A 39 2.78 7.57 -4.63
CA PRO A 39 3.78 8.42 -3.98
C PRO A 39 5.21 8.17 -4.48
N PHE A 40 5.46 7.08 -5.20
CA PHE A 40 6.81 6.61 -5.57
C PHE A 40 7.34 7.13 -6.91
N HIS A 41 6.53 7.84 -7.69
CA HIS A 41 6.98 8.47 -8.93
C HIS A 41 6.20 9.76 -9.22
N GLY A 42 6.82 10.67 -9.99
CA GLY A 42 6.30 12.02 -10.22
C GLY A 42 5.14 12.15 -11.21
N ASP A 43 4.41 11.08 -11.53
CA ASP A 43 3.20 11.19 -12.35
C ASP A 43 2.00 11.60 -11.49
N THR A 44 1.20 12.51 -12.01
CA THR A 44 -0.05 12.97 -11.40
C THR A 44 -1.24 12.07 -11.74
N ALA A 45 -1.10 11.18 -12.72
CA ALA A 45 -2.15 10.23 -13.06
C ALA A 45 -2.35 9.22 -11.91
N PRO A 46 -3.62 8.93 -11.54
CA PRO A 46 -3.91 7.92 -10.53
C PRO A 46 -3.53 6.54 -11.04
N SER A 47 -2.37 6.05 -10.61
CA SER A 47 -1.75 4.80 -11.05
C SER A 47 -1.64 3.76 -9.93
N LEU A 48 -1.90 4.14 -8.69
CA LEU A 48 -1.91 3.26 -7.52
C LEU A 48 -3.28 2.61 -7.36
N THR A 49 -3.31 1.28 -7.27
CA THR A 49 -4.50 0.50 -6.92
C THR A 49 -4.27 -0.26 -5.63
N VAL A 50 -5.24 -0.18 -4.71
CA VAL A 50 -5.24 -0.88 -3.42
C VAL A 50 -6.35 -1.92 -3.43
N TYR A 51 -6.02 -3.14 -2.98
CA TYR A 51 -6.92 -4.28 -2.89
C TYR A 51 -7.09 -4.68 -1.40
N PRO A 52 -8.09 -4.11 -0.70
CA PRO A 52 -8.31 -4.38 0.72
C PRO A 52 -8.51 -5.87 1.03
N ASN A 53 -9.26 -6.59 0.18
CA ASN A 53 -9.55 -8.00 0.40
C ASN A 53 -8.30 -8.90 0.42
N THR A 54 -7.22 -8.49 -0.24
CA THR A 54 -5.96 -9.24 -0.30
C THR A 54 -4.85 -8.55 0.48
N GLU A 55 -5.15 -7.45 1.18
CA GLU A 55 -4.17 -6.62 1.90
C GLU A 55 -2.94 -6.29 1.05
N SER A 56 -3.17 -5.90 -0.20
CA SER A 56 -2.12 -5.60 -1.18
C SER A 56 -2.38 -4.35 -2.00
N TRP A 57 -1.33 -3.88 -2.68
CA TRP A 57 -1.37 -2.73 -3.57
C TRP A 57 -0.47 -2.96 -4.79
N TYR A 58 -0.74 -2.21 -5.86
CA TYR A 58 0.10 -2.19 -7.04
C TYR A 58 0.02 -0.84 -7.74
N CYS A 59 1.16 -0.32 -8.17
CA CYS A 59 1.23 0.84 -9.04
C CYS A 59 1.48 0.41 -10.48
N TYR A 60 0.54 0.73 -11.36
CA TYR A 60 0.65 0.44 -12.80
C TYR A 60 1.57 1.41 -13.56
N GLY A 61 2.01 2.51 -12.93
CA GLY A 61 2.92 3.49 -13.53
C GLY A 61 4.40 3.17 -13.35
N CYS A 62 4.78 2.66 -12.16
CA CYS A 62 6.17 2.32 -11.83
C CYS A 62 6.38 0.82 -11.51
N GLU A 63 5.36 0.00 -11.70
CA GLU A 63 5.40 -1.47 -11.62
C GLU A 63 5.86 -2.04 -10.26
N VAL A 64 5.72 -1.26 -9.19
CA VAL A 64 5.94 -1.71 -7.81
C VAL A 64 4.62 -2.05 -7.13
N GLY A 65 4.68 -2.96 -6.18
CA GLY A 65 3.52 -3.38 -5.41
C GLY A 65 3.87 -4.47 -4.40
N GLY A 66 2.91 -4.81 -3.56
CA GLY A 66 3.10 -5.81 -2.52
C GLY A 66 2.13 -5.63 -1.37
N ASP A 67 2.58 -5.94 -0.17
CA ASP A 67 1.84 -5.74 1.08
C ASP A 67 2.26 -4.44 1.78
N VAL A 68 1.87 -4.29 3.04
CA VAL A 68 2.22 -3.14 3.88
C VAL A 68 3.72 -2.98 4.10
N PHE A 69 4.49 -4.07 4.19
CA PHE A 69 5.94 -3.97 4.37
C PHE A 69 6.62 -3.52 3.08
N GLU A 70 6.14 -4.02 1.95
CA GLU A 70 6.59 -3.58 0.63
C GLU A 70 6.29 -2.10 0.40
N PHE A 71 5.11 -1.63 0.81
CA PHE A 71 4.77 -0.20 0.77
C PHE A 71 5.77 0.64 1.56
N VAL A 72 5.96 0.32 2.84
CA VAL A 72 6.85 1.07 3.73
C VAL A 72 8.30 1.01 3.25
N ARG A 73 8.74 -0.11 2.66
CA ARG A 73 10.09 -0.22 2.09
C ARG A 73 10.27 0.62 0.82
N SER A 74 9.22 0.78 0.02
CA SER A 74 9.25 1.64 -1.17
C SER A 74 9.19 3.14 -0.86
N GLU A 75 8.78 3.53 0.36
CA GLU A 75 8.82 4.92 0.83
C GLU A 75 10.25 5.39 1.18
N GLU A 76 11.24 4.47 1.23
CA GLU A 76 12.67 4.79 1.40
C GLU A 76 13.40 5.02 0.07
#